data_AF-A0A6V8DUU9-F1
#
_entry.id   AF-A0A6V8DUU9-F1
#
_cell.length_a   1.000
_cell.length_b   1.000
_cell.length_c   1.000
_cell.angle_alpha   90.00
_cell.angle_beta   90.00
_cell.angle_gamma   90.00
#
_symmetry.space_group_name_H-M   'P 1'
#
loop_
_entity.id
_entity.type
_entity.pdbx_description
1 polymer ?
#
loop_
_entity_poly.entity_id
_entity_poly.type
_entity_poly.pdbx_seq_one_letter_code
_entity_poly.pdbx_strand_id
1 'polypeptide(L)'
;NDNDDPGPGFSDSVEGVSDLMDVEGHDSGNIQDQSAEGECMGGNGGFTMRWDVTPNYTGESFSITSSQKTISETWNDGGFGIGIWSATLTAEVNSAPVVGQIVDSDEGFDIIWRMVTYEVIIEAPLADDP
;
A
#
# COMPACT_ATOMS: atom_id res chain seq x y z
N ASN A 1 -3.88 4.69 30.99
CA ASN A 1 -4.32 4.23 29.66
C ASN A 1 -4.26 5.46 28.78
N ASP A 2 -3.03 5.83 28.48
CA ASP A 2 -2.52 7.12 28.02
C ASP A 2 -1.19 6.77 27.33
N ASN A 3 -1.30 6.17 26.15
CA ASN A 3 -0.23 5.45 25.46
C ASN A 3 0.36 6.24 24.28
N ASP A 4 0.22 7.57 24.29
CA ASP A 4 0.34 8.36 23.06
C ASP A 4 1.17 9.66 23.23
N ASP A 5 1.83 9.90 24.37
CA ASP A 5 2.59 11.16 24.56
C ASP A 5 4.10 10.90 24.45
N PRO A 6 4.72 11.12 23.28
CA PRO A 6 6.17 11.11 23.20
C PRO A 6 6.70 12.11 24.21
N GLY A 7 7.60 11.66 25.10
CA GLY A 7 8.15 12.53 26.13
C GLY A 7 8.66 13.85 25.51
N PRO A 8 8.54 15.00 26.19
CA PRO A 8 8.84 16.30 25.59
C PRO A 8 10.27 16.34 25.00
N GLY A 9 10.37 16.47 23.67
CA GLY A 9 11.63 16.52 22.92
C GLY A 9 12.06 15.20 22.27
N PHE A 10 11.25 14.15 22.32
CA PHE A 10 11.47 12.87 21.66
C PHE A 10 10.38 12.64 20.60
N SER A 11 10.71 11.90 19.55
CA SER A 11 9.75 11.43 18.56
C SER A 11 10.05 9.97 18.23
N ASP A 12 8.99 9.18 18.16
CA ASP A 12 9.05 7.80 17.71
C ASP A 12 8.94 7.78 16.18
N SER A 13 9.60 6.83 15.55
CA SER A 13 9.63 6.73 14.10
C SER A 13 9.47 5.31 13.63
N VAL A 14 9.01 5.18 12.39
CA VAL A 14 8.88 3.89 11.72
C VAL A 14 9.39 4.00 10.30
N GLU A 15 10.15 3.01 9.88
CA GLU A 15 10.58 2.80 8.50
C GLU A 15 10.05 1.46 7.99
N GLY A 16 9.88 1.36 6.68
CA GLY A 16 9.53 0.12 6.04
C GLY A 16 10.13 -0.01 4.66
N VAL A 17 10.44 -1.25 4.30
CA VAL A 17 11.03 -1.64 3.03
C VAL A 17 10.29 -2.88 2.52
N SER A 18 9.78 -2.83 1.30
CA SER A 18 9.17 -4.01 0.68
C SER A 18 10.20 -4.96 0.12
N ASP A 19 9.80 -6.22 -0.02
CA ASP A 19 10.48 -7.23 -0.81
C ASP A 19 9.46 -7.92 -1.72
N LEU A 20 9.55 -7.60 -3.01
CA LEU A 20 8.66 -8.07 -4.06
C LEU A 20 9.37 -8.97 -5.08
N MET A 21 10.53 -9.54 -4.75
CA MET A 21 11.28 -10.42 -5.67
C MET A 21 10.45 -11.63 -6.16
N ASP A 22 9.50 -12.09 -5.34
CA ASP A 22 8.59 -13.18 -5.67
C ASP A 22 7.28 -12.71 -6.33
N VAL A 23 7.19 -11.44 -6.76
CA VAL A 23 6.04 -10.87 -7.46
C VAL A 23 6.31 -10.76 -8.96
N GLU A 24 5.39 -11.29 -9.76
CA GLU A 24 5.44 -11.18 -11.22
C GLU A 24 5.47 -9.69 -11.63
N GLY A 25 6.43 -9.34 -12.48
CA GLY A 25 6.71 -7.96 -12.87
C GLY A 25 7.83 -7.27 -12.10
N HIS A 26 8.41 -7.89 -11.05
CA HIS A 26 9.57 -7.35 -10.35
C HIS A 26 10.83 -7.31 -11.22
N ASP A 27 11.20 -8.46 -11.80
CA ASP A 27 12.37 -8.61 -12.67
C ASP A 27 12.32 -7.71 -13.92
N SER A 28 11.12 -7.38 -14.41
CA SER A 28 10.93 -6.49 -15.56
C SER A 28 10.90 -5.01 -15.19
N GLY A 29 10.84 -4.67 -13.90
CA GLY A 29 10.74 -3.31 -13.38
C GLY A 29 9.34 -2.71 -13.47
N ASN A 30 8.32 -3.52 -13.77
CA ASN A 30 6.93 -3.08 -13.85
C ASN A 30 6.29 -2.92 -12.46
N ILE A 31 6.80 -3.69 -11.49
CA ILE A 31 6.57 -3.52 -10.07
C ILE A 31 7.94 -3.44 -9.41
N GLN A 32 8.13 -2.55 -8.44
CA GLN A 32 9.44 -2.35 -7.81
C GLN A 32 9.27 -2.18 -6.32
N ASP A 33 10.33 -2.51 -5.57
CA ASP A 33 10.33 -2.29 -4.14
C ASP A 33 10.16 -0.81 -3.79
N GLN A 34 9.52 -0.57 -2.64
CA GLN A 34 9.38 0.75 -2.06
C GLN A 34 9.99 0.77 -0.66
N SER A 35 10.50 1.94 -0.30
CA SER A 35 10.89 2.28 1.06
C SER A 35 10.16 3.54 1.48
N ALA A 36 9.68 3.59 2.72
CA ALA A 36 9.04 4.77 3.26
C ALA A 36 9.27 4.87 4.78
N GLU A 37 9.19 6.08 5.31
CA GLU A 37 9.43 6.40 6.71
C GLU A 37 8.39 7.42 7.21
N GLY A 38 8.17 7.47 8.52
CA GLY A 38 7.28 8.43 9.13
C GLY A 38 7.41 8.50 10.65
N GLU A 39 6.94 9.61 11.22
CA GLU A 39 6.91 9.82 12.67
C GLU A 39 5.59 9.31 13.26
N CYS A 40 5.64 8.74 14.47
CA CYS A 40 4.48 8.17 15.18
C CYS A 40 3.87 9.19 16.17
N MET A 41 3.65 10.44 15.74
CA MET A 41 3.30 11.57 16.62
C MET A 41 1.80 11.68 17.00
N GLY A 42 1.10 10.56 17.15
CA GLY A 42 -0.32 10.50 17.52
C GLY A 42 -1.31 10.89 16.39
N GLY A 43 -2.42 10.15 16.31
CA GLY A 43 -3.58 10.47 15.46
C GLY A 43 -3.49 10.10 13.97
N ASN A 44 -2.33 10.21 13.32
CA ASN A 44 -2.15 9.82 11.91
C ASN A 44 -0.66 9.64 11.50
N GLY A 45 0.16 9.10 12.40
CA GLY A 45 1.60 8.88 12.18
C GLY A 45 1.91 7.66 11.30
N GLY A 46 3.18 7.52 10.90
CA GLY A 46 3.69 6.43 10.08
C GLY A 46 3.82 6.77 8.59
N PHE A 47 3.82 5.74 7.74
CA PHE A 47 4.01 5.88 6.29
C PHE A 47 3.00 5.04 5.48
N THR A 48 2.94 5.28 4.17
CA THR A 48 2.16 4.44 3.23
C THR A 48 3.03 4.06 2.04
N MET A 49 3.00 2.79 1.66
CA MET A 49 3.52 2.29 0.39
C MET A 49 2.36 1.87 -0.51
N ARG A 50 2.46 2.13 -1.82
CA ARG A 50 1.39 1.83 -2.79
C ARG A 50 1.98 1.38 -4.11
N TRP A 51 1.48 0.25 -4.61
CA TRP A 51 1.79 -0.27 -5.93
C TRP A 51 0.54 -0.29 -6.79
N ASP A 52 0.66 0.26 -7.99
CA ASP A 52 -0.38 0.23 -9.01
C ASP A 52 -0.01 -0.81 -10.07
N VAL A 53 -0.63 -1.98 -9.99
CA VAL A 53 -0.39 -3.11 -10.90
C VAL A 53 -0.91 -2.80 -12.31
N THR A 54 -2.05 -2.12 -12.39
CA THR A 54 -2.63 -1.67 -13.65
C THR A 54 -2.43 -0.16 -13.80
N PRO A 55 -1.67 0.28 -14.82
CA PRO A 55 -1.46 1.69 -15.08
C PRO A 55 -2.79 2.43 -15.28
N ASN A 56 -2.90 3.62 -14.69
CA ASN A 56 -4.07 4.51 -14.78
C ASN A 56 -5.36 4.00 -14.11
N TYR A 57 -5.32 2.92 -13.33
CA TYR A 57 -6.48 2.51 -12.54
C TYR A 57 -6.69 3.46 -11.37
N THR A 58 -7.81 4.18 -11.37
CA THR A 58 -8.17 5.17 -10.34
C THR A 58 -8.92 4.55 -9.16
N GLY A 59 -9.34 3.28 -9.27
CA GLY A 59 -10.24 2.64 -8.31
C GLY A 59 -11.72 2.93 -8.56
N GLU A 60 -12.06 3.75 -9.55
CA GLU A 60 -13.44 4.09 -9.91
C GLU A 60 -13.98 3.22 -11.03
N SER A 61 -15.28 2.89 -10.97
CA SER A 61 -15.99 2.25 -12.08
C SER A 61 -16.14 3.22 -13.25
N PHE A 62 -15.84 2.77 -14.46
CA PHE A 62 -16.11 3.53 -15.69
C PHE A 62 -16.56 2.58 -16.81
N SER A 63 -17.18 3.12 -17.85
CA SER A 63 -17.64 2.35 -19.01
C SER A 63 -17.13 2.98 -20.30
N ILE A 64 -16.68 2.15 -21.24
CA ILE A 64 -16.22 2.58 -22.58
C ILE A 64 -16.88 1.74 -23.66
N THR A 65 -17.15 2.37 -24.79
CA THR A 65 -17.53 1.68 -26.03
C THR A 65 -16.33 1.65 -26.94
N SER A 66 -15.78 0.46 -27.17
CA SER A 66 -14.63 0.25 -28.05
C SER A 66 -14.62 -1.18 -28.59
N SER A 67 -13.61 -1.54 -29.39
CA SER A 67 -13.42 -2.92 -29.81
C SER A 67 -13.00 -3.79 -28.61
N GLN A 68 -13.42 -5.06 -28.58
CA GLN A 68 -13.00 -6.02 -27.56
C GLN A 68 -11.47 -6.05 -27.41
N LYS A 69 -10.74 -6.05 -28.54
CA LYS A 69 -9.27 -6.04 -28.56
C LYS A 69 -8.72 -4.82 -27.81
N THR A 70 -9.22 -3.63 -28.12
CA THR A 70 -8.78 -2.39 -27.48
C THR A 70 -9.08 -2.40 -25.98
N ILE A 71 -10.25 -2.90 -25.57
CA ILE A 71 -10.62 -3.00 -24.15
C ILE A 71 -9.65 -3.94 -23.42
N SER A 72 -9.45 -5.14 -23.93
CA SER A 72 -8.56 -6.14 -23.33
C SER A 72 -7.11 -5.65 -23.27
N GLU A 73 -6.59 -5.01 -24.33
CA GLU A 73 -5.23 -4.45 -24.33
C GLU A 73 -5.05 -3.29 -23.34
N THR A 74 -6.11 -2.51 -23.08
CA THR A 74 -6.06 -1.38 -22.13
C THR A 74 -6.06 -1.86 -20.69
N TRP A 75 -6.80 -2.93 -20.37
CA TRP A 75 -7.03 -3.41 -19.00
C TRP A 75 -6.35 -4.74 -18.72
N ASN A 76 -5.20 -4.98 -19.35
CA ASN A 76 -4.34 -6.13 -19.11
C ASN A 76 -3.23 -5.73 -18.14
N ASP A 77 -3.21 -6.35 -16.97
CA ASP A 77 -2.11 -6.22 -16.00
C ASP A 77 -0.85 -7.00 -16.42
N GLY A 78 -0.87 -7.70 -17.56
CA GLY A 78 0.25 -8.51 -18.03
C GLY A 78 0.54 -9.73 -17.16
N GLY A 79 -0.34 -10.07 -16.21
CA GLY A 79 -0.08 -11.02 -15.14
C GLY A 79 0.76 -10.47 -13.99
N PHE A 80 1.07 -9.16 -13.97
CA PHE A 80 1.86 -8.54 -12.90
C PHE A 80 1.10 -8.53 -11.58
N GLY A 81 1.83 -8.43 -10.47
CA GLY A 81 1.26 -8.29 -9.13
C GLY A 81 0.82 -9.61 -8.49
N ILE A 82 0.93 -10.73 -9.21
CA ILE A 82 0.70 -12.07 -8.69
C ILE A 82 1.99 -12.54 -8.01
N GLY A 83 1.91 -12.94 -6.74
CA GLY A 83 3.06 -13.45 -6.01
C GLY A 83 2.99 -13.20 -4.51
N ILE A 84 4.14 -13.30 -3.85
CA ILE A 84 4.27 -13.04 -2.41
C ILE A 84 4.66 -11.58 -2.20
N TRP A 85 3.80 -10.84 -1.51
CA TRP A 85 4.06 -9.46 -1.10
C TRP A 85 4.60 -9.45 0.33
N SER A 86 5.83 -8.97 0.51
CA SER A 86 6.48 -8.86 1.82
C SER A 86 6.91 -7.43 2.10
N ALA A 87 6.94 -7.05 3.38
CA ALA A 87 7.66 -5.86 3.84
C ALA A 87 8.27 -6.11 5.22
N THR A 88 9.42 -5.48 5.44
CA THR A 88 10.08 -5.38 6.74
C THR A 88 9.79 -4.01 7.32
N LEU A 89 9.39 -3.95 8.59
CA LEU A 89 9.15 -2.71 9.33
C LEU A 89 10.11 -2.62 10.50
N THR A 90 10.72 -1.45 10.69
CA THR A 90 11.54 -1.13 11.86
C THR A 90 10.90 0.06 12.56
N ALA A 91 10.62 -0.07 13.86
CA ALA A 91 10.16 1.03 14.70
C ALA A 91 11.27 1.42 15.68
N GLU A 92 11.50 2.72 15.81
CA GLU A 92 12.35 3.31 16.83
C GLU A 92 11.48 4.02 17.86
N VAL A 93 11.47 3.47 19.07
CA VAL A 93 10.72 3.97 20.24
C VAL A 93 11.68 4.65 21.19
N ASN A 94 11.45 5.94 21.45
CA ASN A 94 12.35 6.82 22.18
C ASN A 94 11.69 7.35 23.46
N SER A 95 12.11 6.83 24.62
CA SER A 95 11.69 7.35 25.92
C SER A 95 12.64 8.42 26.48
N ALA A 96 12.11 9.49 27.06
CA ALA A 96 12.91 10.43 27.86
C ALA A 96 13.46 9.76 29.13
N PRO A 97 14.72 10.00 29.54
CA PRO A 97 15.21 9.52 30.84
C PRO A 97 14.56 10.34 31.98
N VAL A 98 13.49 9.82 32.57
CA VAL A 98 12.84 10.43 33.75
C VAL A 98 13.26 9.68 35.02
N VAL A 99 13.97 10.37 35.93
CA VAL A 99 14.28 9.84 37.26
C VAL A 99 12.98 9.70 38.05
N GLY A 100 12.51 8.47 38.24
CA GLY A 100 11.44 8.13 39.19
C GLY A 100 10.04 7.90 38.62
N GLN A 101 9.88 7.74 37.30
CA GLN A 101 8.60 7.31 36.70
C GLN A 101 8.77 6.11 35.75
N ILE A 102 7.66 5.44 35.48
CA ILE A 102 7.56 4.25 34.62
C ILE A 102 7.92 4.68 33.19
N VAL A 103 8.93 4.02 32.62
CA VAL A 103 9.26 4.13 31.20
C VAL A 103 8.12 3.45 30.44
N ASP A 104 7.35 4.25 29.71
CA ASP A 104 6.36 3.73 28.77
C ASP A 104 7.10 3.11 27.57
N SER A 105 6.75 1.89 27.19
CA SER A 105 7.52 1.08 26.22
C SER A 105 6.65 0.20 25.32
N ASP A 106 5.32 0.31 25.44
CA ASP A 106 4.37 -0.40 24.62
C ASP A 106 3.75 0.50 23.56
N GLU A 107 4.40 0.62 22.40
CA GLU A 107 3.78 1.25 21.23
C GLU A 107 3.08 0.22 20.35
N GLY A 108 1.80 0.47 20.06
CA GLY A 108 1.03 -0.27 19.08
C GLY A 108 1.11 0.38 17.71
N PHE A 109 1.41 -0.40 16.68
CA PHE A 109 1.38 0.05 15.28
C PHE A 109 0.35 -0.74 14.48
N ASP A 110 -0.40 -0.04 13.64
CA ASP A 110 -1.32 -0.63 12.68
C ASP A 110 -0.65 -0.76 11.32
N ILE A 111 -0.63 -1.97 10.77
CA ILE A 111 -0.14 -2.23 9.41
C ILE A 111 -1.35 -2.45 8.51
N ILE A 112 -1.58 -1.53 7.58
CA ILE A 112 -2.69 -1.63 6.63
C ILE A 112 -2.14 -2.01 5.26
N TRP A 113 -2.50 -3.21 4.81
CA TRP A 113 -2.27 -3.67 3.45
C TRP A 113 -3.55 -3.49 2.63
N ARG A 114 -3.46 -2.83 1.47
CA ARG A 114 -4.59 -2.70 0.56
C ARG A 114 -4.24 -3.18 -0.84
N MET A 115 -4.79 -4.33 -1.22
CA MET A 115 -4.85 -4.79 -2.60
C MET A 115 -6.16 -4.31 -3.22
N VAL A 116 -6.11 -3.74 -4.43
CA VAL A 116 -7.31 -3.41 -5.19
C VAL A 116 -7.29 -4.20 -6.49
N THR A 117 -8.30 -5.04 -6.68
CA THR A 117 -8.52 -5.83 -7.91
C THR A 117 -9.74 -5.31 -8.65
N TYR A 118 -9.84 -5.60 -9.95
CA TYR A 118 -11.03 -5.30 -10.75
C TYR A 118 -11.37 -6.50 -11.64
N GLU A 119 -12.64 -6.58 -12.04
CA GLU A 119 -13.12 -7.55 -13.03
C GLU A 119 -13.51 -6.80 -14.32
N VAL A 120 -12.98 -7.24 -15.46
CA VAL A 120 -13.35 -6.67 -16.77
C VAL A 120 -14.52 -7.46 -17.34
N ILE A 121 -15.69 -6.84 -17.40
CA ILE A 121 -16.89 -7.40 -18.03
C ILE A 121 -17.02 -6.81 -19.44
N ILE A 122 -17.06 -7.67 -20.46
CA ILE A 122 -17.26 -7.28 -21.85
C ILE A 122 -18.59 -7.85 -22.33
N GLU A 123 -19.51 -6.97 -22.70
CA GLU A 123 -20.84 -7.34 -23.20
C GLU A 123 -20.95 -7.07 -24.69
N ALA A 124 -21.75 -7.90 -25.38
CA ALA A 124 -22.12 -7.61 -26.77
C ALA A 124 -23.07 -6.40 -26.80
N PRO A 125 -22.98 -5.53 -27.82
CA PRO A 125 -24.02 -4.52 -28.01
C PRO A 125 -25.36 -5.23 -28.15
N LEU A 126 -26.40 -4.70 -27.50
CA LEU A 126 -27.77 -5.15 -27.72
C LEU A 126 -28.03 -5.06 -29.22
N ALA A 127 -28.42 -6.18 -29.84
CA ALA A 127 -28.79 -6.17 -31.24
C ALA A 127 -29.93 -5.17 -31.42
N ASP A 128 -29.78 -4.22 -32.34
CA ASP A 128 -30.92 -3.43 -32.80
C ASP A 128 -31.96 -4.42 -33.34
N ASP A 129 -33.10 -4.51 -32.66
CA ASP A 129 -34.26 -5.30 -33.11
C ASP A 129 -34.72 -4.71 -34.46
N PRO A 130 -34.71 -5.49 -35.56
CA PRO A 130 -34.89 -4.99 -36.92
C PRO A 130 -36.28 -4.40 -37.21
#